data_AF-A0AAD4HCB0-F1
#
_entry.id   AF-A0AAD4HCB0-F1
#
_cell.length_a   1.000
_cell.length_b   1.000
_cell.length_c   1.000
_cell.angle_alpha   90.00
_cell.angle_beta   90.00
_cell.angle_gamma   90.00
#
_symmetry.space_group_name_H-M   'P 1'
#
loop_
_entity.id
_entity.type
_entity.pdbx_description
1 polymer ?
#
loop_
_entity_poly.entity_id
_entity_poly.type
_entity_poly.pdbx_seq_one_letter_code
_entity_poly.pdbx_strand_id
1 'polypeptide(L)' 'FGGVTVIFSGDFYQFPPVGGTALYTPISLYAGQNDAEIHKRLSQLAWKLINTVVNLMEQQHMKDDLEYGEAVN' A
#
# COMPACT_ATOMS: atom_id res chain seq x y z
N PHE A 1 -7.60 -7.50 12.16
CA PHE A 1 -8.58 -8.19 11.28
C PHE A 1 -9.30 -9.35 11.98
N GLY A 2 -9.73 -9.20 13.25
CA GLY A 2 -10.54 -10.25 13.91
C GLY A 2 -9.91 -11.65 14.00
N GLY A 3 -8.58 -11.75 14.12
CA GLY A 3 -7.86 -13.03 14.15
C GLY A 3 -7.50 -13.60 12.76
N VAL A 4 -7.85 -12.92 11.68
CA VAL A 4 -7.49 -13.32 10.31
C VAL A 4 -6.05 -12.91 9.99
N THR A 5 -5.28 -13.85 9.45
CA THR A 5 -3.97 -13.56 8.82
C THR A 5 -4.19 -12.79 7.54
N VAL A 6 -3.60 -11.61 7.43
CA VAL A 6 -3.71 -10.74 6.25
C VAL A 6 -2.36 -10.55 5.61
N ILE A 7 -2.31 -10.73 4.29
CA ILE A 7 -1.14 -10.44 3.45
C ILE A 7 -1.56 -9.31 2.50
N PHE A 8 -0.86 -8.18 2.58
CA PHE A 8 -0.97 -7.12 1.58
C PHE A 8 0.09 -7.35 0.50
N SER A 9 -0.32 -7.28 -0.76
CA SER A 9 0.55 -7.39 -1.92
C SER A 9 0.20 -6.31 -2.93
N GLY A 10 1.20 -5.69 -3.52
CA GLY A 10 1.01 -4.65 -4.53
C GLY A 10 2.31 -3.89 -4.75
N ASP A 11 2.18 -2.78 -5.46
CA ASP A 11 3.28 -1.90 -5.80
C ASP A 11 2.87 -0.45 -5.52
N PHE A 12 3.73 0.31 -4.84
CA PHE A 12 3.49 1.71 -4.49
C PHE A 12 3.75 2.68 -5.63
N TYR A 13 4.33 2.23 -6.74
CA TYR A 13 4.47 3.02 -7.97
C TYR A 13 3.17 3.06 -8.80
N GLN A 14 2.16 2.28 -8.42
CA GLN A 14 0.83 2.34 -9.03
C GLN A 14 0.09 3.64 -8.70
N PHE A 15 -0.91 3.98 -9.51
CA PHE A 15 -1.77 5.12 -9.24
C PHE A 15 -2.48 4.98 -7.88
N PRO A 16 -2.67 6.09 -7.15
CA PRO A 16 -3.38 6.08 -5.88
C PRO A 16 -4.85 5.66 -6.07
N PRO A 17 -5.51 5.16 -5.01
CA PRO A 17 -6.90 4.74 -5.08
C PRO A 17 -7.82 5.90 -5.48
N VAL A 18 -8.68 5.67 -6.48
CA VAL A 18 -9.66 6.67 -6.94
C VAL A 18 -10.73 6.88 -5.86
N GLY A 19 -10.90 8.12 -5.42
CA GLY A 19 -11.90 8.49 -4.39
C GLY A 19 -11.61 7.95 -2.98
N GLY A 20 -10.49 7.24 -2.80
CA GLY A 20 -10.07 6.67 -1.53
C GLY A 20 -8.90 7.44 -0.90
N THR A 21 -8.32 6.85 0.14
CA THR A 21 -7.04 7.31 0.70
C THR A 21 -6.08 6.14 0.78
N ALA A 22 -4.86 6.35 0.30
CA ALA A 22 -3.80 5.37 0.45
C ALA A 22 -3.50 5.09 1.94
N LEU A 23 -3.37 3.82 2.29
CA LEU A 23 -3.21 3.39 3.69
C LEU A 23 -1.90 3.87 4.33
N TYR A 24 -0.88 4.07 3.50
CA TYR A 24 0.46 4.51 3.89
C TYR A 24 0.59 6.03 4.07
N THR A 25 -0.46 6.83 3.80
CA THR A 25 -0.38 8.28 4.00
C THR A 25 -0.37 8.65 5.49
N PRO A 26 0.29 9.75 5.88
CA PRO A 26 0.26 10.24 7.26
C PRO A 26 -1.16 10.43 7.80
N ILE A 27 -1.35 10.07 9.07
CA ILE A 27 -2.61 10.31 9.79
C ILE A 27 -2.63 11.77 10.24
N SER A 28 -3.61 12.56 9.78
CA SER A 28 -3.75 13.95 10.19
C SER A 28 -4.33 14.08 11.59
N LEU A 29 -3.66 14.86 12.45
CA LEU A 29 -4.12 15.20 13.80
C LEU A 29 -5.35 16.12 13.78
N TYR A 30 -5.55 16.88 12.71
CA TYR A 30 -6.60 17.90 12.59
C TYR A 30 -7.81 17.47 11.77
N ALA A 31 -7.92 16.20 11.42
CA ALA A 31 -9.07 15.73 10.63
C ALA A 31 -10.35 15.65 11.48
N GLY A 32 -11.49 15.87 10.82
CA GLY A 32 -12.82 15.83 11.43
C GLY A 32 -13.20 14.45 11.96
N GLN A 33 -14.38 14.36 12.61
CA GLN A 33 -14.87 13.13 13.22
C GLN A 33 -16.11 12.54 12.53
N ASN A 34 -16.25 12.75 11.22
CA ASN A 34 -17.30 12.05 10.48
C ASN A 34 -16.92 10.57 10.27
N ASP A 35 -17.92 9.74 9.98
CA ASP A 35 -17.72 8.30 9.83
C ASP A 35 -16.67 7.96 8.77
N ALA A 36 -16.64 8.68 7.65
CA ALA A 36 -15.66 8.45 6.58
C ALA A 36 -14.21 8.65 7.07
N GLU A 37 -13.96 9.71 7.83
CA GLU A 37 -12.64 10.00 8.39
C GLU A 37 -12.26 8.99 9.49
N ILE A 38 -13.22 8.52 10.28
CA ILE A 38 -13.01 7.46 11.27
C ILE A 38 -12.57 6.15 10.58
N HIS A 39 -13.29 5.70 9.55
CA HIS A 39 -12.97 4.47 8.81
C HIS A 39 -11.60 4.56 8.14
N LYS A 40 -11.29 5.71 7.52
CA LYS A 40 -9.98 5.99 6.95
C LYS A 40 -8.87 5.89 7.99
N ARG A 41 -9.01 6.55 9.15
CA ARG A 41 -8.03 6.51 10.25
C ARG A 41 -7.82 5.10 10.79
N LEU A 42 -8.89 4.35 11.00
CA LEU A 42 -8.80 2.96 11.44
C LEU A 42 -8.01 2.09 10.45
N SER A 43 -8.24 2.30 9.15
CA SER A 43 -7.53 1.58 8.09
C SER A 43 -6.04 1.93 8.06
N GLN A 44 -5.69 3.22 8.21
CA GLN A 44 -4.29 3.68 8.31
C GLN A 44 -3.61 3.18 9.59
N LEU A 45 -4.32 3.11 10.71
CA LEU A 45 -3.80 2.52 11.94
C LEU A 45 -3.55 1.02 11.78
N ALA A 46 -4.47 0.29 11.14
CA ALA A 46 -4.28 -1.12 10.83
C ALA A 46 -3.04 -1.36 9.94
N TRP A 47 -2.81 -0.48 8.96
CA TRP A 47 -1.60 -0.51 8.12
C TRP A 47 -0.31 -0.34 8.95
N LYS A 48 -0.31 0.56 9.94
CA LYS A 48 0.85 0.75 10.84
C LYS A 48 1.15 -0.46 11.74
N LEU A 49 0.22 -1.40 11.90
CA LEU A 49 0.46 -2.63 12.65
C LEU A 49 1.20 -3.70 11.85
N ILE A 50 1.39 -3.49 10.54
CA ILE A 50 2.21 -4.38 9.71
C ILE A 50 3.65 -4.31 10.20
N ASN A 51 4.20 -5.46 10.56
CA ASN A 51 5.52 -5.59 11.16
C ASN A 51 6.55 -6.28 10.25
N THR A 52 6.10 -6.81 9.12
CA THR A 52 6.93 -7.58 8.19
C THR A 52 6.71 -7.05 6.78
N VAL A 53 7.81 -6.72 6.10
CA VAL A 53 7.81 -6.31 4.70
C VAL A 53 8.70 -7.26 3.94
N VAL A 54 8.17 -7.81 2.84
CA VAL A 54 8.92 -8.65 1.91
C VAL A 54 9.03 -7.89 0.60
N ASN A 55 10.24 -7.66 0.12
CA ASN A 55 10.49 -7.00 -1.16
C ASN A 55 10.84 -8.04 -2.23
N LEU A 56 10.17 -8.00 -3.37
CA LEU A 56 10.43 -8.89 -4.51
C LEU A 56 11.37 -8.18 -5.47
N MET A 57 12.61 -8.65 -5.58
CA MET A 57 13.67 -8.00 -6.37
C MET A 57 13.80 -8.55 -7.79
N GLU A 58 13.30 -9.76 -8.04
CA GLU A 58 13.46 -10.41 -9.34
C GLU A 58 12.24 -10.18 -10.24
N GLN A 59 12.44 -9.42 -11.32
CA GLN A 59 11.44 -9.24 -12.36
C GLN A 59 11.43 -10.45 -13.30
N GLN A 60 10.28 -11.09 -13.51
CA GLN A 60 10.14 -12.30 -14.36
C GLN A 60 9.53 -12.04 -15.74
N HIS A 61 8.70 -11.00 -15.87
CA HIS A 61 7.98 -10.59 -17.07
C HIS A 61 8.90 -10.09 -18.20
N MET A 62 9.98 -9.37 -17.86
CA MET A 62 10.88 -8.74 -18.85
C MET A 62 12.23 -9.47 -18.97
N LYS A 63 12.30 -10.72 -18.55
CA LYS A 63 13.58 -11.47 -18.52
C LYS A 63 14.23 -11.66 -19.88
N ASP A 64 13.41 -11.71 -20.93
CA ASP A 64 13.87 -11.88 -22.30
C ASP A 64 14.19 -10.54 -22.99
N ASP A 65 13.95 -9.41 -22.31
CA ASP A 65 14.21 -8.05 -22.79
C ASP A 65 14.86 -7.21 -21.67
N LEU A 66 16.17 -7.41 -21.49
CA LEU A 66 16.96 -6.75 -20.46
C LEU A 66 17.02 -5.24 -20.63
N GLU A 67 17.07 -4.75 -21.87
CA GLU A 67 17.12 -3.31 -22.17
C GLU A 67 15.85 -2.60 -21.71
N TYR A 68 14.68 -3.18 -22.03
CA TYR A 68 13.40 -2.65 -21.55
C TYR A 68 13.28 -2.77 -20.03
N GLY A 69 13.69 -3.91 -19.45
CA GLY A 69 13.67 -4.14 -18.00
C GLY A 69 14.54 -3.15 -17.21
N GLU A 70 15.67 -2.71 -17.75
CA GLU A 70 16.50 -1.66 -17.16
C GLU A 70 15.88 -0.26 -17.30
N ALA A 71 15.13 0.00 -18.36
CA ALA A 71 14.52 1.31 -18.61
C ALA A 71 13.28 1.61 -17.72
N VAL A 72 12.63 0.57 -17.19
CA VAL A 72 11.38 0.71 -16.40
C VAL A 72 11.54 0.38 -14.90
N ASN A 73 12.72 -0.09 -14.48
CA ASN A 73 13.07 -0.29 -13.06
C ASN A 73 13.56 1.02 -12.42
#